data_AF-Q8YE02-F1
#
_entry.id   AF-Q8YE02-F1
#
_cell.length_a   1.000
_cell.length_b   1.000
_cell.length_c   1.000
_cell.angle_alpha   90.00
_cell.angle_beta   90.00
_cell.angle_gamma   90.00
#
_symmetry.space_group_name_H-M   'P 1'
#
loop_
_entity.id
_entity.type
_entity.pdbx_description
1 polymer ?
#
loop_
_entity_poly.entity_id
_entity_poly.type
_entity_poly.pdbx_seq_one_letter_code
_entity_poly.pdbx_strand_id
1 'polypeptide(L)'
;MIRSALGNPNPSIPSGIHGPWKASSTEGLQPAELGWGSHEKWKPKNARKQKKGNKAAIFLEQPGGNTRIRTWCPTLGAQYGLLVTHNEAISIADFFTLRDKKGKLDFRLTCHYAYHPCNDAIVSLDEMFGAGGKAQPVQHVLEENEILDGADELGVLLYGHARNAYWYGSQLTVQEARKLAPYQNATGLQVSSAVLAGMVWALENPQSGIVETDEMDYRRCLEVQMQYLGPVKGYYTDWTPLEGRDGLFEEDVDRKDPWQFRNVLVR
;
A
#
# COMPACT_ATOMS: atom_id res chain seq x y z
N MET A 1 3.99 -1.28 1.41
CA MET A 1 3.66 -0.44 0.24
C MET A 1 2.90 0.80 0.71
N ILE A 2 3.09 1.95 0.07
CA ILE A 2 2.30 3.16 0.31
C ILE A 2 1.82 3.67 -1.03
N ARG A 3 0.51 3.93 -1.12
CA ARG A 3 -0.11 4.55 -2.28
C ARG A 3 -0.90 5.77 -1.84
N SER A 4 -0.68 6.90 -2.49
CA SER A 4 -1.46 8.13 -2.34
C SER A 4 -1.98 8.54 -3.71
N ALA A 5 -3.26 8.29 -3.95
CA ALA A 5 -3.92 8.74 -5.17
C ALA A 5 -4.49 10.13 -4.92
N LEU A 6 -3.85 11.15 -5.49
CA LEU A 6 -4.29 12.53 -5.45
C LEU A 6 -5.04 12.78 -6.74
N GLY A 7 -6.31 13.16 -6.70
CA GLY A 7 -7.02 13.52 -7.92
C GLY A 7 -8.40 14.08 -7.62
N ASN A 8 -8.74 15.16 -8.31
CA ASN A 8 -10.06 15.76 -8.24
C ASN A 8 -10.89 15.30 -9.45
N PRO A 9 -12.02 14.61 -9.25
CA PRO A 9 -12.94 14.31 -10.34
C PRO A 9 -13.53 15.61 -10.90
N ASN A 10 -14.06 15.53 -12.12
CA ASN A 10 -14.96 16.56 -12.61
C ASN A 10 -16.23 16.61 -11.73
N PRO A 11 -16.63 17.77 -11.17
CA PRO A 11 -17.81 17.88 -10.30
C PRO A 11 -19.15 17.54 -11.00
N SER A 12 -19.17 17.28 -12.30
CA SER A 12 -20.35 16.84 -13.05
C SER A 12 -20.69 15.34 -12.92
N ILE A 13 -19.92 14.55 -12.16
CA ILE A 13 -20.12 13.09 -12.04
C ILE A 13 -21.19 12.77 -10.96
N PRO A 14 -22.22 11.96 -11.26
CA PRO A 14 -23.29 11.60 -10.30
C PRO A 14 -22.78 10.83 -9.07
N SER A 15 -23.57 10.78 -7.99
CA SER A 15 -23.26 10.01 -6.77
C SER A 15 -23.05 8.50 -7.03
N GLY A 16 -21.96 7.92 -6.50
CA GLY A 16 -21.63 6.48 -6.57
C GLY A 16 -20.27 6.18 -5.93
N ILE A 17 -19.84 4.91 -5.85
CA ILE A 17 -18.43 4.62 -5.53
C ILE A 17 -17.59 5.11 -6.69
N HIS A 18 -16.78 6.13 -6.46
CA HIS A 18 -15.81 6.60 -7.44
C HIS A 18 -14.42 6.26 -6.94
N GLY A 19 -13.65 5.60 -7.79
CA GLY A 19 -12.27 5.29 -7.49
C GLY A 19 -11.53 4.99 -8.77
N PRO A 20 -10.19 5.05 -8.76
CA PRO A 20 -9.42 4.78 -9.97
C PRO A 20 -9.44 3.29 -10.34
N TRP A 21 -9.99 2.39 -9.50
CA TRP A 21 -10.08 0.95 -9.75
C TRP A 21 -11.12 0.23 -8.87
N LYS A 22 -11.55 -0.97 -9.29
CA LYS A 22 -12.69 -1.72 -8.69
C LYS A 22 -12.41 -2.45 -7.37
N ALA A 23 -11.18 -2.89 -7.06
CA ALA A 23 -11.03 -3.83 -5.93
C ALA A 23 -10.97 -3.22 -4.52
N SER A 24 -11.05 -1.89 -4.38
CA SER A 24 -11.14 -1.26 -3.05
C SER A 24 -12.36 -1.76 -2.27
N SER A 25 -13.45 -2.17 -2.94
CA SER A 25 -14.65 -2.69 -2.28
C SER A 25 -14.52 -4.14 -1.81
N THR A 26 -13.80 -5.02 -2.51
CA THR A 26 -13.69 -6.44 -2.12
C THR A 26 -12.53 -6.71 -1.18
N GLU A 27 -11.35 -6.16 -1.48
CA GLU A 27 -10.17 -6.30 -0.61
C GLU A 27 -10.34 -5.51 0.68
N GLY A 28 -11.02 -4.36 0.62
CA GLY A 28 -11.34 -3.55 1.78
C GLY A 28 -12.23 -4.26 2.81
N LEU A 29 -13.05 -5.23 2.39
CA LEU A 29 -13.88 -6.05 3.28
C LEU A 29 -13.15 -7.27 3.85
N GLN A 30 -12.01 -7.64 3.26
CA GLN A 30 -11.16 -8.70 3.82
C GLN A 30 -10.49 -8.23 5.12
N PRO A 31 -10.04 -9.17 5.97
CA PRO A 31 -9.28 -8.84 7.18
C PRO A 31 -8.10 -7.91 6.87
N ALA A 32 -7.87 -6.92 7.72
CA ALA A 32 -6.61 -6.19 7.71
C ALA A 32 -5.46 -7.19 7.91
N GLU A 33 -4.47 -7.19 7.02
CA GLU A 33 -3.41 -8.20 7.01
C GLU A 33 -2.04 -7.56 6.80
N LEU A 34 -1.03 -8.13 7.47
CA LEU A 34 0.33 -7.62 7.45
C LEU A 34 1.36 -8.72 7.70
N GLY A 35 2.45 -8.68 6.96
CA GLY A 35 3.70 -9.34 7.31
C GLY A 35 4.17 -8.86 8.68
N TRP A 36 4.49 -9.81 9.57
CA TRP A 36 4.72 -9.54 10.98
C TRP A 36 6.19 -9.60 11.33
N GLY A 37 6.81 -8.42 11.52
CA GLY A 37 8.24 -8.31 11.77
C GLY A 37 8.69 -8.89 13.10
N SER A 38 9.95 -9.33 13.16
CA SER A 38 10.54 -9.88 14.39
C SER A 38 10.78 -8.81 15.48
N HIS A 39 10.80 -7.53 15.10
CA HIS A 39 10.97 -6.40 16.02
C HIS A 39 9.70 -6.03 16.80
N GLU A 40 8.52 -6.48 16.35
CA GLU A 40 7.23 -6.11 16.92
C GLU A 40 7.01 -6.75 18.29
N LYS A 41 6.72 -5.93 19.30
CA LYS A 41 6.53 -6.35 20.70
C LYS A 41 5.08 -6.35 21.15
N TRP A 42 4.19 -5.76 20.34
CA TRP A 42 2.78 -5.62 20.66
C TRP A 42 1.93 -5.86 19.43
N LYS A 43 0.75 -6.46 19.63
CA LYS A 43 -0.30 -6.59 18.61
C LYS A 43 -1.68 -6.40 19.27
N PRO A 44 -2.70 -5.93 18.54
CA PRO A 44 -4.04 -5.75 19.12
C PRO A 44 -4.68 -7.10 19.51
N LYS A 45 -5.66 -7.06 20.41
CA LYS A 45 -6.31 -8.28 20.96
C LYS A 45 -6.99 -9.15 19.90
N ASN A 46 -7.49 -8.53 18.83
CA ASN A 46 -8.12 -9.20 17.69
C ASN A 46 -7.12 -9.68 16.62
N ALA A 47 -5.80 -9.57 16.85
CA ALA A 47 -4.79 -10.07 15.94
C ALA A 47 -4.60 -11.60 16.05
N ARG A 48 -4.66 -12.29 14.91
CA ARG A 48 -4.50 -13.75 14.76
C ARG A 48 -3.26 -14.10 13.95
N LYS A 49 -2.62 -15.21 14.31
CA LYS A 49 -1.48 -15.77 13.57
C LYS A 49 -1.97 -16.88 12.65
N GLN A 50 -1.30 -17.05 11.52
CA GLN A 50 -1.53 -18.19 10.63
C GLN A 50 -1.08 -19.51 11.31
N LYS A 51 -1.91 -20.55 11.23
CA LYS A 51 -1.60 -21.87 11.81
C LYS A 51 -0.71 -22.73 10.90
N LYS A 52 -0.82 -22.54 9.59
CA LYS A 52 -0.11 -23.25 8.51
C LYS A 52 0.48 -22.25 7.52
N GLY A 53 1.27 -22.72 6.56
CA GLY A 53 1.96 -21.88 5.57
C GLY A 53 3.30 -21.35 6.07
N ASN A 54 3.81 -20.30 5.42
CA ASN A 54 5.08 -19.65 5.75
C ASN A 54 5.09 -18.95 7.12
N LYS A 55 3.89 -18.68 7.68
CA LYS A 55 3.68 -17.98 8.96
C LYS A 55 4.35 -16.61 8.97
N ALA A 56 4.36 -15.95 7.81
CA ALA A 56 4.96 -14.63 7.61
C ALA A 56 4.10 -13.50 8.19
N ALA A 57 2.78 -13.69 8.25
CA ALA A 57 1.82 -12.64 8.55
C ALA A 57 0.93 -12.89 9.77
N ILE A 58 0.30 -11.80 10.22
CA ILE A 58 -0.90 -11.81 11.06
C ILE A 58 -2.05 -11.14 10.32
N PHE A 59 -3.28 -11.42 10.73
CA PHE A 59 -4.45 -10.65 10.32
C PHE A 59 -5.22 -10.16 11.54
N LEU A 60 -5.98 -9.09 11.37
CA LEU A 60 -6.88 -8.55 12.38
C LEU A 60 -8.30 -8.97 12.04
N GLU A 61 -9.09 -9.37 13.04
CA GLU A 61 -10.52 -9.68 12.84
C GLU A 61 -11.35 -8.39 12.68
N GLN A 62 -11.02 -7.59 11.67
CA GLN A 62 -11.68 -6.35 11.25
C GLN A 62 -11.33 -6.03 9.78
N PRO A 63 -12.20 -5.33 9.03
CA PRO A 63 -11.97 -5.05 7.61
C PRO A 63 -10.82 -4.06 7.38
N GLY A 64 -9.95 -4.34 6.41
CA GLY A 64 -8.79 -3.52 6.07
C GLY A 64 -9.15 -2.11 5.58
N GLY A 65 -10.24 -2.01 4.82
CA GLY A 65 -10.77 -0.73 4.31
C GLY A 65 -11.32 0.20 5.40
N ASN A 66 -11.52 -0.31 6.62
CA ASN A 66 -11.92 0.49 7.80
C ASN A 66 -10.86 0.44 8.92
N THR A 67 -9.64 0.05 8.59
CA THR A 67 -8.53 -0.01 9.55
C THR A 67 -7.50 1.03 9.17
N ARG A 68 -7.39 2.09 9.98
CA ARG A 68 -6.48 3.20 9.71
C ARG A 68 -5.12 2.97 10.37
N ILE A 69 -4.08 3.40 9.68
CA ILE A 69 -2.71 3.43 10.14
C ILE A 69 -2.07 4.79 9.81
N ARG A 70 -1.10 5.20 10.63
CA ARG A 70 -0.27 6.39 10.37
C ARG A 70 0.83 6.04 9.38
N THR A 71 1.00 6.85 8.36
CA THR A 71 2.00 6.64 7.31
C THR A 71 2.50 7.97 6.74
N TRP A 72 3.41 7.91 5.77
CA TRP A 72 4.02 9.09 5.18
C TRP A 72 4.32 8.89 3.70
N CYS A 73 4.05 9.90 2.87
CA CYS A 73 4.47 9.96 1.47
C CYS A 73 5.10 11.33 1.14
N PRO A 74 5.97 11.44 0.12
CA PRO A 74 6.69 12.68 -0.16
C PRO A 74 5.81 13.90 -0.45
N THR A 75 4.68 13.73 -1.15
CA THR A 75 3.88 14.86 -1.61
C THR A 75 3.03 15.48 -0.49
N LEU A 76 2.32 14.66 0.29
CA LEU A 76 1.47 15.14 1.38
C LEU A 76 2.16 15.15 2.74
N GLY A 77 3.23 14.37 2.90
CA GLY A 77 3.86 14.13 4.18
C GLY A 77 3.06 13.11 5.02
N ALA A 78 2.87 13.43 6.30
CA ALA A 78 2.16 12.57 7.24
C ALA A 78 0.67 12.44 6.88
N GLN A 79 0.18 11.21 6.78
CA GLN A 79 -1.21 10.94 6.39
C GLN A 79 -1.74 9.64 7.03
N TYR A 80 -3.05 9.46 6.98
CA TYR A 80 -3.66 8.17 7.26
C TYR A 80 -3.69 7.31 5.99
N GLY A 81 -3.27 6.05 6.14
CA GLY A 81 -3.50 5.00 5.17
C GLY A 81 -4.48 3.96 5.72
N LEU A 82 -5.13 3.25 4.81
CA LEU A 82 -5.94 2.08 5.09
C LEU A 82 -5.06 0.82 5.05
N LEU A 83 -5.25 -0.06 6.02
CA LEU A 83 -4.53 -1.33 6.17
C LEU A 83 -5.25 -2.44 5.38
N VAL A 84 -5.41 -2.22 4.07
CA VAL A 84 -6.02 -3.20 3.15
C VAL A 84 -5.05 -4.37 2.97
N THR A 85 -5.57 -5.61 2.97
CA THR A 85 -4.74 -6.79 2.68
C THR A 85 -4.21 -6.73 1.25
N HIS A 86 -3.03 -7.25 1.04
CA HIS A 86 -2.38 -7.25 -0.27
C HIS A 86 -1.31 -8.36 -0.28
N ASN A 87 -1.13 -9.06 -1.40
CA ASN A 87 -0.23 -10.22 -1.48
C ASN A 87 1.20 -9.87 -1.02
N GLU A 88 1.71 -8.72 -1.43
CA GLU A 88 3.09 -8.30 -1.13
C GLU A 88 3.32 -7.93 0.33
N ALA A 89 2.25 -7.72 1.12
CA ALA A 89 2.38 -7.63 2.57
C ALA A 89 2.92 -8.94 3.16
N ILE A 90 2.56 -10.09 2.56
CA ILE A 90 2.99 -11.42 2.98
C ILE A 90 4.25 -11.84 2.22
N SER A 91 4.28 -11.72 0.89
CA SER A 91 5.39 -12.22 0.06
C SER A 91 6.70 -11.52 0.39
N ILE A 92 6.74 -10.18 0.47
CA ILE A 92 7.95 -9.42 0.83
C ILE A 92 8.44 -9.79 2.23
N ALA A 93 7.52 -9.93 3.19
CA ALA A 93 7.90 -10.32 4.55
C ALA A 93 8.46 -11.75 4.61
N ASP A 94 7.92 -12.67 3.81
CA ASP A 94 8.46 -14.02 3.70
C ASP A 94 9.82 -14.05 3.00
N PHE A 95 9.94 -13.35 1.88
CA PHE A 95 11.15 -13.27 1.06
C PHE A 95 12.35 -12.75 1.86
N PHE A 96 12.16 -11.74 2.70
CA PHE A 96 13.21 -11.20 3.58
C PHE A 96 13.28 -11.89 4.95
N THR A 97 12.66 -13.06 5.14
CA THR A 97 12.78 -13.83 6.38
C THR A 97 14.13 -14.53 6.48
N LEU A 98 14.89 -14.22 7.52
CA LEU A 98 16.10 -14.97 7.90
C LEU A 98 15.77 -15.95 9.03
N ARG A 99 16.34 -17.16 8.92
CA ARG A 99 16.22 -18.21 9.93
C ARG A 99 17.59 -18.66 10.39
N ASP A 100 17.69 -19.00 11.67
CA ASP A 100 18.92 -19.60 12.21
C ASP A 100 19.13 -21.03 11.67
N LYS A 101 20.26 -21.63 12.02
CA LYS A 101 20.61 -23.02 11.63
C LYS A 101 19.60 -24.07 12.10
N LYS A 102 18.75 -23.76 13.08
CA LYS A 102 17.70 -24.64 13.63
C LYS A 102 16.33 -24.34 13.01
N GLY A 103 16.25 -23.44 12.04
CA GLY A 103 15.02 -23.02 11.37
C GLY A 103 14.16 -22.02 12.18
N LYS A 104 14.66 -21.53 13.32
CA LYS A 104 13.96 -20.52 14.12
C LYS A 104 14.06 -19.16 13.43
N LEU A 105 12.98 -18.38 13.51
CA LEU A 105 12.95 -17.00 13.03
C LEU A 105 14.04 -16.17 13.73
N ASP A 106 14.92 -15.55 12.94
CA ASP A 106 15.96 -14.62 13.39
C ASP A 106 15.56 -13.18 13.04
N PHE A 107 15.30 -12.93 11.76
CA PHE A 107 14.88 -11.62 11.27
C PHE A 107 13.69 -11.74 10.31
N ARG A 108 12.79 -10.77 10.39
CA ARG A 108 11.74 -10.50 9.42
C ARG A 108 11.28 -9.06 9.55
N LEU A 109 10.96 -8.43 8.43
CA LEU A 109 10.39 -7.08 8.38
C LEU A 109 8.87 -7.08 8.62
N THR A 110 8.34 -5.98 9.17
CA THR A 110 6.90 -5.72 9.11
C THR A 110 6.61 -5.16 7.72
N CYS A 111 5.65 -5.75 7.00
CA CYS A 111 5.23 -5.26 5.68
C CYS A 111 3.71 -5.20 5.63
N HIS A 112 3.17 -4.08 5.16
CA HIS A 112 1.76 -3.95 4.89
C HIS A 112 1.50 -2.83 3.91
N TYR A 113 0.25 -2.75 3.44
CA TYR A 113 -0.21 -1.61 2.70
C TYR A 113 -0.56 -0.45 3.64
N ALA A 114 -0.24 0.77 3.23
CA ALA A 114 -0.81 1.99 3.76
C ALA A 114 -1.42 2.78 2.60
N TYR A 115 -2.71 2.55 2.36
CA TYR A 115 -3.38 3.08 1.18
C TYR A 115 -4.20 4.32 1.51
N HIS A 116 -3.79 5.47 0.95
CA HIS A 116 -4.62 6.67 0.88
C HIS A 116 -5.22 6.74 -0.53
N PRO A 117 -6.48 6.28 -0.73
CA PRO A 117 -7.12 6.34 -2.03
C PRO A 117 -7.47 7.79 -2.39
N CYS A 118 -7.97 8.01 -3.61
CA CYS A 118 -8.48 9.34 -3.98
C CYS A 118 -9.62 9.77 -3.05
N ASN A 119 -9.83 11.08 -2.96
CA ASN A 119 -10.81 11.67 -2.04
C ASN A 119 -12.20 11.06 -2.21
N ASP A 120 -12.66 10.83 -3.44
CA ASP A 120 -13.97 10.23 -3.67
C ASP A 120 -14.03 8.78 -3.17
N ALA A 121 -12.95 8.02 -3.29
CA ALA A 121 -12.87 6.67 -2.77
C ALA A 121 -12.83 6.65 -1.24
N ILE A 122 -12.27 7.67 -0.58
CA ILE A 122 -12.38 7.84 0.88
C ILE A 122 -13.86 8.03 1.27
N VAL A 123 -14.57 8.95 0.61
CA VAL A 123 -16.00 9.18 0.86
C VAL A 123 -16.83 7.94 0.55
N SER A 124 -16.49 7.23 -0.53
CA SER A 124 -17.16 5.99 -0.94
C SER A 124 -17.00 4.88 0.10
N LEU A 125 -15.82 4.75 0.71
CA LEU A 125 -15.58 3.77 1.77
C LEU A 125 -16.32 4.17 3.06
N ASP A 126 -16.33 5.46 3.40
CA ASP A 126 -17.09 5.97 4.54
C ASP A 126 -18.60 5.65 4.41
N GLU A 127 -19.18 5.92 3.24
CA GLU A 127 -20.58 5.57 2.93
C GLU A 127 -20.83 4.05 3.03
N MET A 128 -19.96 3.23 2.43
CA MET A 128 -20.09 1.77 2.44
C MET A 128 -20.05 1.20 3.87
N PHE A 129 -19.09 1.64 4.69
CA PHE A 129 -18.96 1.17 6.07
C PHE A 129 -20.05 1.76 6.98
N GLY A 130 -20.50 2.99 6.74
CA GLY A 130 -21.67 3.58 7.38
C GLY A 130 -22.95 2.78 7.09
N ALA A 131 -23.06 2.18 5.90
CA ALA A 131 -24.14 1.27 5.51
C ALA A 131 -23.94 -0.19 5.96
N GLY A 132 -23.06 -0.44 6.95
CA GLY A 132 -22.82 -1.78 7.48
C GLY A 132 -21.99 -2.69 6.57
N GLY A 133 -21.15 -2.11 5.70
CA GLY A 133 -20.33 -2.85 4.74
C GLY A 133 -21.08 -3.26 3.47
N LYS A 134 -22.27 -2.70 3.24
CA LYS A 134 -23.03 -2.93 2.01
C LYS A 134 -22.51 -2.00 0.90
N ALA A 135 -22.03 -2.58 -0.19
CA ALA A 135 -21.63 -1.83 -1.37
C ALA A 135 -22.80 -1.03 -1.96
N GLN A 136 -22.49 0.16 -2.45
CA GLN A 136 -23.41 1.05 -3.14
C GLN A 136 -23.95 0.37 -4.41
N PRO A 137 -25.20 0.66 -4.83
CA PRO A 137 -25.78 0.07 -6.04
C PRO A 137 -25.05 0.40 -7.34
N VAL A 138 -24.33 1.53 -7.38
CA VAL A 138 -23.58 2.00 -8.53
C VAL A 138 -22.10 2.17 -8.15
N GLN A 139 -21.23 1.59 -8.96
CA GLN A 139 -19.77 1.70 -8.85
C GLN A 139 -19.22 2.18 -10.19
N HIS A 140 -18.38 3.20 -10.15
CA HIS A 140 -17.80 3.85 -11.33
C HIS A 140 -16.29 3.95 -11.17
N VAL A 141 -15.57 3.60 -12.23
CA VAL A 141 -14.11 3.73 -12.27
C VAL A 141 -13.79 4.99 -13.04
N LEU A 142 -13.07 5.93 -12.40
CA LEU A 142 -12.73 7.20 -13.03
C LEU A 142 -11.80 6.98 -14.24
N GLU A 143 -12.31 7.31 -15.42
CA GLU A 143 -11.54 7.30 -16.67
C GLU A 143 -10.56 8.47 -16.72
N GLU A 144 -9.57 8.39 -17.61
CA GLU A 144 -8.53 9.42 -17.69
C GLU A 144 -9.12 10.80 -17.95
N ASN A 145 -10.16 10.91 -18.79
CA ASN A 145 -10.77 12.17 -19.21
C ASN A 145 -11.70 12.77 -18.14
N GLU A 146 -12.07 11.99 -17.12
CA GLU A 146 -12.90 12.40 -15.99
C GLU A 146 -12.09 13.03 -14.85
N ILE A 147 -10.77 12.80 -14.84
CA ILE A 147 -9.85 13.26 -13.80
C ILE A 147 -9.24 14.59 -14.22
N LEU A 148 -9.52 15.68 -13.51
CA LEU A 148 -9.04 17.01 -13.91
C LEU A 148 -7.52 17.14 -13.71
N ASP A 149 -7.07 16.75 -12.52
CA ASP A 149 -5.68 16.83 -12.09
C ASP A 149 -5.32 15.71 -11.12
N GLY A 150 -4.04 15.68 -10.73
CA GLY A 150 -3.54 14.78 -9.71
C GLY A 150 -2.51 13.76 -10.20
N ALA A 151 -2.09 12.90 -9.27
CA ALA A 151 -1.04 11.92 -9.44
C ALA A 151 -1.31 10.67 -8.60
N ASP A 152 -0.73 9.55 -9.02
CA ASP A 152 -0.65 8.36 -8.20
C ASP A 152 0.76 8.22 -7.65
N GLU A 153 0.93 8.59 -6.38
CA GLU A 153 2.19 8.46 -5.67
C GLU A 153 2.27 7.08 -5.01
N LEU A 154 2.95 6.15 -5.69
CA LEU A 154 3.06 4.74 -5.29
C LEU A 154 4.52 4.37 -5.05
N GLY A 155 4.81 3.89 -3.84
CA GLY A 155 6.17 3.51 -3.46
C GLY A 155 6.25 2.62 -2.22
N VAL A 156 7.47 2.42 -1.75
CA VAL A 156 7.80 1.68 -0.53
C VAL A 156 8.47 2.62 0.47
N LEU A 157 7.99 2.61 1.71
CA LEU A 157 8.64 3.30 2.84
C LEU A 157 9.36 2.26 3.69
N LEU A 158 10.69 2.27 3.62
CA LEU A 158 11.54 1.51 4.51
C LEU A 158 11.81 2.35 5.76
N TYR A 159 11.74 1.75 6.94
CA TYR A 159 11.86 2.47 8.21
C TYR A 159 12.64 1.68 9.26
N GLY A 160 13.07 2.35 10.32
CA GLY A 160 13.80 1.76 11.45
C GLY A 160 15.31 1.63 11.23
N HIS A 161 15.84 2.07 10.08
CA HIS A 161 17.28 2.12 9.82
C HIS A 161 17.91 3.40 10.40
N ALA A 162 19.25 3.49 10.40
CA ALA A 162 19.99 4.63 10.99
C ALA A 162 19.64 6.02 10.41
N ARG A 163 19.10 6.08 9.19
CA ARG A 163 18.60 7.32 8.56
C ARG A 163 17.07 7.50 8.72
N ASN A 164 16.51 6.94 9.78
CA ASN A 164 15.08 6.86 10.10
C ASN A 164 14.21 6.15 9.05
N ALA A 165 13.71 6.88 8.04
CA ALA A 165 12.85 6.33 7.01
C ALA A 165 13.19 6.85 5.60
N TYR A 166 12.96 6.01 4.60
CA TYR A 166 13.24 6.25 3.19
C TYR A 166 12.09 5.76 2.32
N TRP A 167 11.47 6.68 1.60
CA TRP A 167 10.46 6.37 0.59
C TRP A 167 11.10 6.29 -0.79
N TYR A 168 10.76 5.29 -1.58
CA TYR A 168 11.16 5.17 -2.98
C TYR A 168 9.98 4.72 -3.85
N GLY A 169 9.72 5.42 -4.94
CA GLY A 169 8.55 5.13 -5.77
C GLY A 169 8.29 6.12 -6.89
N SER A 170 7.18 5.89 -7.59
CA SER A 170 6.65 6.67 -8.70
C SER A 170 5.74 7.79 -8.21
N GLN A 171 5.79 8.95 -8.89
CA GLN A 171 4.90 10.10 -8.70
C GLN A 171 4.19 10.43 -10.03
N LEU A 172 3.67 9.42 -10.72
CA LEU A 172 3.09 9.57 -12.06
C LEU A 172 1.82 10.44 -12.03
N THR A 173 1.83 11.53 -12.80
CA THR A 173 0.66 12.41 -12.94
C THR A 173 -0.32 11.89 -13.98
N VAL A 174 -1.60 12.26 -13.87
CA VAL A 174 -2.60 11.92 -14.89
C VAL A 174 -2.27 12.57 -16.25
N GLN A 175 -1.70 13.78 -16.25
CA GLN A 175 -1.30 14.48 -17.48
C GLN A 175 -0.14 13.78 -18.19
N GLU A 176 0.82 13.23 -17.45
CA GLU A 176 1.88 12.40 -18.03
C GLU A 176 1.32 11.07 -18.53
N ALA A 177 0.48 10.41 -17.74
CA ALA A 177 -0.14 9.14 -18.13
C ALA A 177 -0.89 9.25 -19.47
N ARG A 178 -1.68 10.31 -19.65
CA ARG A 178 -2.38 10.64 -20.91
C ARG A 178 -1.46 10.75 -22.13
N LYS A 179 -0.25 11.28 -21.94
CA LYS A 179 0.74 11.43 -23.02
C LYS A 179 1.44 10.10 -23.33
N LEU A 180 1.59 9.24 -22.34
CA LEU A 180 2.36 8.01 -22.42
C LEU A 180 1.54 6.84 -22.97
N ALA A 181 0.28 6.70 -22.55
CA ALA A 181 -0.58 5.60 -22.99
C ALA A 181 -2.08 5.99 -22.95
N PRO A 182 -2.87 5.61 -23.98
CA PRO A 182 -4.29 5.90 -24.01
C PRO A 182 -5.10 5.00 -23.06
N TYR A 183 -6.36 5.38 -22.83
CA TYR A 183 -7.40 4.58 -22.18
C TYR A 183 -7.15 4.21 -20.71
N GLN A 184 -6.29 4.95 -20.02
CA GLN A 184 -5.96 4.68 -18.62
C GLN A 184 -5.50 5.94 -17.90
N ASN A 185 -5.88 6.03 -16.63
CA ASN A 185 -5.39 7.04 -15.70
C ASN A 185 -3.98 6.65 -15.16
N ALA A 186 -3.40 7.47 -14.28
CA ALA A 186 -2.08 7.20 -13.69
C ALA A 186 -2.03 5.85 -12.92
N THR A 187 -3.08 5.54 -12.15
CA THR A 187 -3.26 4.27 -11.45
C THR A 187 -3.19 3.09 -12.41
N GLY A 188 -3.93 3.16 -13.52
CA GLY A 188 -3.98 2.12 -14.54
C GLY A 188 -2.63 1.94 -15.23
N LEU A 189 -1.92 3.03 -15.55
CA LEU A 189 -0.63 2.95 -16.23
C LEU A 189 0.48 2.34 -15.37
N GLN A 190 0.50 2.61 -14.06
CA GLN A 190 1.43 1.94 -13.16
C GLN A 190 1.22 0.41 -13.14
N VAL A 191 -0.03 -0.05 -13.18
CA VAL A 191 -0.37 -1.48 -13.20
C VAL A 191 -0.10 -2.12 -14.56
N SER A 192 -0.58 -1.51 -15.64
CA SER A 192 -0.43 -2.06 -16.99
C SER A 192 1.03 -2.14 -17.42
N SER A 193 1.85 -1.15 -17.05
CA SER A 193 3.29 -1.18 -17.29
C SER A 193 4.01 -2.24 -16.46
N ALA A 194 3.56 -2.54 -15.23
CA ALA A 194 4.08 -3.65 -14.44
C ALA A 194 3.77 -5.01 -15.10
N VAL A 195 2.53 -5.16 -15.60
CA VAL A 195 2.13 -6.37 -16.36
C VAL A 195 2.98 -6.52 -17.62
N LEU A 196 3.21 -5.44 -18.37
CA LEU A 196 4.11 -5.44 -19.54
C LEU A 196 5.52 -5.91 -19.16
N ALA A 197 6.11 -5.36 -18.09
CA ALA A 197 7.42 -5.76 -17.61
C ALA A 197 7.46 -7.25 -17.21
N GLY A 198 6.43 -7.73 -16.52
CA GLY A 198 6.29 -9.14 -16.17
C GLY A 198 6.17 -10.06 -17.38
N MET A 199 5.43 -9.65 -18.42
CA MET A 199 5.34 -10.39 -19.69
C MET A 199 6.69 -10.46 -20.40
N VAL A 200 7.43 -9.34 -20.46
CA VAL A 200 8.79 -9.33 -21.03
C VAL A 200 9.70 -10.29 -20.26
N TRP A 201 9.71 -10.20 -18.93
CA TRP A 201 10.52 -11.09 -18.10
C TRP A 201 10.13 -12.56 -18.28
N ALA A 202 8.84 -12.88 -18.39
CA ALA A 202 8.36 -14.25 -18.60
C ALA A 202 8.79 -14.81 -19.96
N LEU A 203 8.80 -13.99 -21.01
CA LEU A 203 9.30 -14.39 -22.34
C LEU A 203 10.82 -14.61 -22.33
N GLU A 204 11.55 -13.83 -21.56
CA GLU A 204 13.00 -13.97 -21.38
C GLU A 204 13.38 -15.14 -20.45
N ASN A 205 12.48 -15.55 -19.56
CA ASN A 205 12.69 -16.59 -18.55
C ASN A 205 11.56 -17.65 -18.57
N PRO A 206 11.33 -18.34 -19.70
CA PRO A 206 10.11 -19.15 -19.90
C PRO A 206 10.07 -20.45 -19.09
N GLN A 207 11.16 -20.83 -18.40
CA GLN A 207 11.30 -22.08 -17.66
C GLN A 207 11.37 -21.89 -16.15
N SER A 208 11.03 -20.70 -15.64
CA SER A 208 11.14 -20.36 -14.20
C SER A 208 10.04 -20.98 -13.31
N GLY A 209 9.02 -21.62 -13.89
CA GLY A 209 7.90 -22.17 -13.15
C GLY A 209 6.93 -21.09 -12.66
N ILE A 210 6.29 -21.34 -11.51
CA ILE A 210 5.45 -20.34 -10.83
C ILE A 210 6.37 -19.47 -9.99
N VAL A 211 6.35 -18.16 -10.22
CA VAL A 211 7.16 -17.18 -9.49
C VAL A 211 6.29 -16.02 -8.99
N GLU A 212 6.69 -15.42 -7.87
CA GLU A 212 6.19 -14.12 -7.42
C GLU A 212 7.11 -12.98 -7.88
N THR A 213 6.65 -11.73 -7.76
CA THR A 213 7.43 -10.55 -8.18
C THR A 213 8.75 -10.40 -7.43
N ASP A 214 8.83 -10.94 -6.21
CA ASP A 214 10.03 -10.92 -5.38
C ASP A 214 11.17 -11.78 -5.95
N GLU A 215 10.85 -12.76 -6.79
CA GLU A 215 11.80 -13.71 -7.40
C GLU A 215 12.26 -13.29 -8.80
N MET A 216 11.64 -12.26 -9.37
CA MET A 216 11.97 -11.74 -10.69
C MET A 216 13.19 -10.81 -10.66
N ASP A 217 13.91 -10.69 -11.79
CA ASP A 217 14.99 -9.69 -11.89
C ASP A 217 14.38 -8.28 -11.92
N TYR A 218 14.38 -7.64 -10.75
CA TYR A 218 13.82 -6.30 -10.59
C TYR A 218 14.49 -5.27 -11.49
N ARG A 219 15.78 -5.43 -11.84
CA ARG A 219 16.47 -4.46 -12.71
C ARG A 219 15.91 -4.54 -14.11
N ARG A 220 15.74 -5.75 -14.63
CA ARG A 220 15.16 -5.97 -15.96
C ARG A 220 13.70 -5.52 -16.01
N CYS A 221 12.92 -5.85 -14.98
CA CYS A 221 11.53 -5.40 -14.91
C CYS A 221 11.42 -3.87 -14.87
N LEU A 222 12.23 -3.21 -14.04
CA LEU A 222 12.27 -1.75 -13.98
C LEU A 222 12.80 -1.12 -15.27
N GLU A 223 13.79 -1.71 -15.94
CA GLU A 223 14.28 -1.22 -17.24
C GLU A 223 13.12 -1.08 -18.25
N VAL A 224 12.23 -2.06 -18.29
CA VAL A 224 11.03 -2.04 -19.14
C VAL A 224 10.02 -1.02 -18.61
N GLN A 225 9.70 -1.07 -17.33
CA GLN A 225 8.61 -0.30 -16.73
C GLN A 225 8.90 1.20 -16.61
N MET A 226 10.17 1.58 -16.43
CA MET A 226 10.57 2.92 -16.00
C MET A 226 10.07 4.05 -16.91
N GLN A 227 9.95 3.80 -18.21
CA GLN A 227 9.45 4.77 -19.17
C GLN A 227 7.97 5.16 -18.97
N TYR A 228 7.23 4.40 -18.15
CA TYR A 228 5.80 4.60 -17.89
C TYR A 228 5.48 5.11 -16.48
N LEU A 229 6.49 5.32 -15.62
CA LEU A 229 6.29 5.62 -14.20
C LEU A 229 6.41 7.12 -13.85
N GLY A 230 6.59 7.99 -14.83
CA GLY A 230 6.87 9.41 -14.55
C GLY A 230 8.13 9.55 -13.68
N PRO A 231 8.18 10.54 -12.75
CA PRO A 231 9.28 10.66 -11.81
C PRO A 231 9.34 9.47 -10.85
N VAL A 232 10.48 8.78 -10.80
CA VAL A 232 10.79 7.78 -9.77
C VAL A 232 11.96 8.28 -8.92
N LYS A 233 11.71 8.49 -7.63
CA LYS A 233 12.62 9.22 -6.74
C LYS A 233 12.68 8.62 -5.34
N GLY A 234 13.76 8.94 -4.64
CA GLY A 234 14.00 8.56 -3.25
C GLY A 234 13.97 9.76 -2.32
N TYR A 235 13.30 9.62 -1.17
CA TYR A 235 13.13 10.69 -0.19
C TYR A 235 13.41 10.16 1.22
N TYR A 236 14.36 10.78 1.92
CA TYR A 236 14.53 10.57 3.36
C TYR A 236 13.59 11.50 4.14
N THR A 237 13.16 11.05 5.31
CA THR A 237 12.37 11.86 6.25
C THR A 237 12.72 11.53 7.69
N ASP A 238 12.65 12.53 8.57
CA ASP A 238 12.76 12.35 10.02
C ASP A 238 11.40 12.05 10.68
N TRP A 239 10.32 12.04 9.88
CA TRP A 239 8.96 11.73 10.36
C TRP A 239 8.90 10.35 11.01
N THR A 240 8.12 10.25 12.09
CA THR A 240 7.77 8.96 12.71
C THR A 240 6.29 8.94 13.12
N PRO A 241 5.70 7.76 13.36
CA PRO A 241 4.34 7.64 13.89
C PRO A 241 4.13 8.25 15.29
N LEU A 242 5.17 8.79 15.93
CA LEU A 242 5.10 9.50 17.21
C LEU A 242 5.06 11.03 17.09
N GLU A 243 5.32 11.57 15.90
CA GLU A 243 5.31 13.01 15.71
C GLU A 243 3.92 13.61 16.03
N GLY A 244 3.89 14.63 16.87
CA GLY A 244 2.65 15.31 17.28
C GLY A 244 1.77 14.56 18.29
N ARG A 245 2.25 13.50 18.95
CA ARG A 245 1.44 12.66 19.86
C ARG A 245 1.47 13.04 21.35
N ASP A 246 1.93 14.24 21.68
CA ASP A 246 1.80 14.81 23.03
C ASP A 246 0.56 15.72 23.11
N GLY A 247 -0.56 15.18 22.60
CA GLY A 247 -1.80 15.92 22.39
C GLY A 247 -2.69 16.04 23.64
N LEU A 248 -4.01 16.14 23.39
CA LEU A 248 -5.01 16.41 24.43
C LEU A 248 -5.36 15.19 25.30
N PHE A 249 -5.07 13.99 24.83
CA PHE A 249 -5.44 12.73 25.48
C PHE A 249 -4.24 11.80 25.60
N GLU A 250 -4.22 11.00 26.65
CA GLU A 250 -3.21 9.95 26.81
C GLU A 250 -3.37 8.88 25.72
N GLU A 251 -2.24 8.45 25.14
CA GLU A 251 -2.21 7.42 24.11
C GLU A 251 -1.31 6.24 24.53
N ASP A 252 -1.73 5.00 24.25
CA ASP A 252 -0.91 3.80 24.46
C ASP A 252 0.20 3.69 23.39
N VAL A 253 1.31 4.38 23.63
CA VAL A 253 2.47 4.47 22.72
C VAL A 253 3.72 3.78 23.28
N ASP A 254 4.57 3.29 22.38
CA ASP A 254 5.94 2.90 22.69
C ASP A 254 6.91 4.02 22.27
N ARG A 255 7.40 4.80 23.24
CA ARG A 255 8.37 5.89 22.99
C ARG A 255 9.81 5.40 22.79
N LYS A 256 10.11 4.12 23.09
CA LYS A 256 11.46 3.56 22.91
C LYS A 256 11.73 3.14 21.48
N ASP A 257 10.67 2.84 20.74
CA ASP A 257 10.74 2.43 19.34
C ASP A 257 9.56 3.04 18.56
N PRO A 258 9.78 4.17 17.87
CA PRO A 258 8.72 4.89 17.17
C PRO A 258 8.00 4.05 16.10
N TRP A 259 8.66 3.04 15.54
CA TRP A 259 8.16 2.25 14.41
C TRP A 259 7.39 1.00 14.79
N GLN A 260 7.20 0.72 16.09
CA GLN A 260 6.32 -0.36 16.54
C GLN A 260 4.91 -0.19 15.93
N PHE A 261 4.30 -1.31 15.52
CA PHE A 261 2.93 -1.31 15.01
C PHE A 261 1.91 -0.74 16.00
N ARG A 262 2.25 -0.80 17.30
CA ARG A 262 1.53 -0.10 18.38
C ARG A 262 1.35 1.39 18.12
N ASN A 263 2.37 2.06 17.59
CA ASN A 263 2.34 3.49 17.30
C ASN A 263 1.68 3.77 15.94
N VAL A 264 1.88 2.87 14.97
CA VAL A 264 1.36 2.96 13.61
C VAL A 264 -0.16 2.80 13.57
N LEU A 265 -0.71 1.80 14.25
CA LEU A 265 -2.15 1.52 14.26
C LEU A 265 -2.93 2.65 14.96
N VAL A 266 -3.99 3.15 14.31
CA VAL A 266 -4.91 4.14 14.88
C VAL A 266 -5.88 3.43 15.81
N ARG A 267 -5.96 3.89 17.07
CA ARG A 267 -6.72 3.27 18.17
C ARG A 267 -7.26 4.32 19.11
#